data_AF-A0AAN6TNU0-F1
#
_entry.id   AF-A0AAN6TNU0-F1
#
_cell.length_a   1.000
_cell.length_b   1.000
_cell.length_c   1.000
_cell.angle_alpha   90.00
_cell.angle_beta   90.00
_cell.angle_gamma   90.00
#
_symmetry.space_group_name_H-M   'P 1'
#
loop_
_entity.id
_entity.type
_entity.pdbx_description
1 polymer ?
#
loop_
_entity_poly.entity_id
_entity_poly.type
_entity_poly.pdbx_seq_one_letter_code
_entity_poly.pdbx_strand_id
1 'polypeptide(L)'
;MVMFNDIFTPLPALRTAVCHDHGSVATARSVASHVNLQHRHLAVQARRRIVEEALVLRDDGLLAADPNGVRFPDEVVPAIDGLPVWNDGKKCMECGYIRRTRNHIQQHCRSEHGWVNPRGRGRRGPASAEAISRNFKKISGFYFPR
;
A
#
# COMPACT_ATOMS: atom_id res chain seq x y z
N MET A 1 -8.29 29.80 20.34
CA MET A 1 -7.16 29.69 19.39
C MET A 1 -7.17 28.27 18.90
N VAL A 2 -7.24 28.03 17.58
CA VAL A 2 -7.35 26.67 17.03
C VAL A 2 -5.95 26.10 16.80
N MET A 3 -5.67 24.92 17.34
CA MET A 3 -4.42 24.18 17.26
C MET A 3 -4.59 22.91 16.43
N PHE A 4 -3.50 22.21 16.11
CA PHE A 4 -3.55 20.95 15.36
C PHE A 4 -4.45 19.91 16.04
N ASN A 5 -4.30 19.73 17.35
CA ASN A 5 -5.04 18.74 18.13
C ASN A 5 -6.54 19.05 18.29
N ASP A 6 -7.00 20.25 17.91
CA ASP A 6 -8.43 20.57 17.86
C ASP A 6 -9.11 19.99 16.62
N ILE A 7 -8.32 19.67 15.58
CA ILE A 7 -8.80 19.22 14.27
C ILE A 7 -8.35 17.79 13.95
N PHE A 8 -7.20 17.39 14.48
CA PHE A 8 -6.55 16.13 14.20
C PHE A 8 -6.20 15.37 15.47
N THR A 9 -6.44 14.06 15.46
CA THR A 9 -5.83 13.13 16.43
C THR A 9 -4.58 12.52 15.83
N PRO A 10 -3.38 12.75 16.39
CA PRO A 10 -2.18 12.06 15.96
C PRO A 10 -2.24 10.57 16.34
N LEU A 11 -1.77 9.72 15.43
CA LEU A 11 -1.59 8.28 15.60
C LEU A 11 -0.10 7.95 15.37
N PRO A 12 0.77 8.16 16.38
CA PRO A 12 2.22 8.00 16.23
C PRO A 12 2.64 6.59 15.81
N ALA A 13 1.92 5.56 16.25
CA ALA A 13 2.18 4.17 15.88
C ALA A 13 2.10 3.95 14.36
N LEU A 14 1.22 4.71 13.69
CA LEU A 14 1.00 4.67 12.24
C LEU A 14 1.74 5.78 11.49
N ARG A 15 2.34 6.73 12.22
CA ARG A 15 2.91 7.98 11.69
C ARG A 15 1.90 8.79 10.87
N THR A 16 0.66 8.89 11.34
CA THR A 16 -0.39 9.65 10.66
C THR A 16 -1.22 10.43 11.66
N ALA A 17 -2.13 11.28 11.17
CA ALA A 17 -3.18 11.87 12.00
C ALA A 17 -4.54 11.72 11.33
N VAL A 18 -5.61 11.70 12.10
CA VAL A 18 -6.99 11.57 11.60
C VAL A 18 -7.76 12.84 11.88
N CYS A 19 -8.38 13.42 10.85
CA CYS A 19 -9.26 14.57 11.00
C CYS A 19 -10.57 14.16 11.72
N HIS A 20 -10.99 14.94 12.72
CA HIS A 20 -12.23 14.70 13.47
C HIS A 20 -13.49 14.82 12.61
N ASP A 21 -13.56 15.85 11.75
CA ASP A 21 -14.78 16.15 11.00
C ASP A 21 -14.97 15.22 9.80
N HIS A 22 -13.87 14.78 9.17
CA HIS A 22 -13.91 14.08 7.89
C HIS A 22 -13.48 12.60 7.98
N GLY A 23 -12.90 12.17 9.11
CA GLY A 23 -12.35 10.82 9.27
C GLY A 23 -11.18 10.49 8.33
N SER A 24 -10.64 11.49 7.62
CA SER A 24 -9.56 11.29 6.65
C SER A 24 -8.21 11.19 7.35
N VAL A 25 -7.41 10.23 6.92
CA VAL A 25 -6.01 10.08 7.35
C VAL A 25 -5.13 11.10 6.62
N ALA A 26 -4.31 11.82 7.38
CA ALA A 26 -3.39 12.82 6.90
C ALA A 26 -1.93 12.49 7.28
N THR A 27 -1.06 12.59 6.28
CA THR A 27 0.40 12.76 6.42
C THR A 27 0.74 14.25 6.47
N ALA A 28 1.96 14.59 6.89
CA ALA A 28 2.40 15.99 6.98
C ALA A 28 2.24 16.75 5.65
N ARG A 29 2.52 16.10 4.50
CA ARG A 29 2.30 16.68 3.17
C ARG A 29 0.82 16.94 2.87
N SER A 30 -0.06 16.06 3.31
CA SER A 30 -1.49 16.13 2.97
C SER A 30 -2.29 17.10 3.86
N VAL A 31 -1.82 17.41 5.07
CA VAL A 31 -2.49 18.31 6.02
C VAL A 31 -2.81 19.65 5.36
N ALA A 32 -1.85 20.26 4.66
CA ALA A 32 -2.03 21.56 4.02
C ALA A 32 -3.16 21.56 2.97
N SER A 33 -3.22 20.53 2.11
CA SER A 33 -4.28 20.41 1.12
C SER A 33 -5.62 20.17 1.80
N HIS A 34 -5.66 19.27 2.79
CA HIS A 34 -6.86 18.94 3.53
C HIS A 34 -7.48 20.18 4.20
N VAL A 35 -6.72 20.92 5.02
CA VAL A 35 -7.27 22.07 5.76
C VAL A 35 -7.71 23.20 4.83
N ASN A 36 -7.02 23.40 3.70
CA ASN A 36 -7.40 24.45 2.76
C ASN A 36 -8.68 24.13 1.98
N LEU A 37 -8.94 22.86 1.69
CA LEU A 37 -10.13 22.44 0.94
C LEU A 37 -11.34 22.23 1.87
N GLN A 38 -11.13 21.54 2.98
CA GLN A 38 -12.21 21.05 3.85
C GLN A 38 -12.48 21.99 5.04
N HIS A 39 -11.45 22.64 5.58
CA HIS A 39 -11.56 23.60 6.69
C HIS A 39 -11.47 25.05 6.21
N ARG A 40 -12.12 25.38 5.08
CA ARG A 40 -12.13 26.73 4.51
C ARG A 40 -12.74 27.80 5.45
N HIS A 41 -13.58 27.37 6.38
CA HIS A 41 -14.21 28.21 7.40
C HIS A 41 -13.21 28.74 8.45
N LEU A 42 -12.06 28.07 8.64
CA LEU A 42 -11.01 28.56 9.52
C LEU A 42 -10.29 29.76 8.88
N ALA A 43 -9.84 30.69 9.72
CA ALA A 43 -9.01 31.79 9.25
C ALA A 43 -7.69 31.28 8.62
N VAL A 44 -7.18 31.99 7.62
CA VAL A 44 -5.94 31.62 6.91
C VAL A 44 -4.76 31.43 7.89
N GLN A 45 -4.65 32.31 8.89
CA GLN A 45 -3.60 32.19 9.91
C GLN A 45 -3.74 30.94 10.78
N ALA A 46 -4.97 30.51 11.09
CA ALA A 46 -5.19 29.28 11.86
C ALA A 46 -4.78 28.06 11.03
N ARG A 47 -5.17 28.00 9.75
CA ARG A 47 -4.75 26.93 8.84
C ARG A 47 -3.23 26.85 8.69
N ARG A 48 -2.55 28.00 8.59
CA ARG A 48 -1.07 28.04 8.52
C ARG A 48 -0.42 27.45 9.78
N ARG A 49 -0.90 27.81 10.97
CA ARG A 49 -0.38 27.26 12.23
C ARG A 49 -0.56 25.75 12.31
N ILE A 50 -1.72 25.24 11.93
CA ILE A 50 -1.98 23.79 11.87
C ILE A 50 -0.97 23.09 10.94
N VAL A 51 -0.66 23.69 9.79
CA VAL A 51 0.34 23.15 8.86
C VAL A 51 1.74 23.19 9.45
N GLU A 52 2.14 24.29 10.10
CA GLU A 52 3.44 24.42 10.77
C GLU A 52 3.62 23.37 11.87
N GLU A 53 2.60 23.16 12.70
CA GLU A 53 2.61 22.14 13.75
C GLU A 53 2.72 20.72 13.17
N ALA A 54 2.03 20.45 12.05
CA ALA A 54 2.18 19.18 11.34
C ALA A 54 3.60 18.95 10.79
N LEU A 55 4.33 20.01 10.43
CA LEU A 55 5.73 19.91 10.01
C LEU A 55 6.65 19.62 11.20
N VAL A 56 6.40 20.19 12.38
CA VAL A 56 7.14 19.85 13.60
C VAL A 56 6.94 18.38 13.95
N LEU A 57 5.68 17.90 13.95
CA LEU A 57 5.36 16.49 14.20
C LEU A 57 6.00 15.54 13.17
N ARG A 58 6.21 16.00 11.92
CA ARG A 58 6.98 15.25 10.92
C ARG A 58 8.44 15.14 11.32
N ASP A 59 9.05 16.24 11.70
CA ASP A 59 10.48 16.30 12.06
C ASP A 59 10.77 15.48 13.32
N ASP A 60 9.80 15.41 14.25
CA ASP A 60 9.83 14.53 15.43
C ASP A 60 9.55 13.04 15.10
N GLY A 61 9.25 12.71 13.83
CA GLY A 61 8.96 11.35 13.38
C GLY A 61 7.57 10.81 13.78
N LEU A 62 6.69 11.67 14.30
CA LEU A 62 5.31 11.35 14.69
C LEU A 62 4.34 11.36 13.50
N LEU A 63 4.67 12.10 12.43
CA LEU A 63 3.96 12.10 11.16
C LEU A 63 4.87 11.70 10.00
N ALA A 64 4.35 10.87 9.11
CA ALA A 64 5.00 10.55 7.86
C ALA A 64 5.00 11.79 6.95
N ALA A 65 6.08 11.99 6.19
CA ALA A 65 6.14 13.03 5.17
C ALA A 65 5.13 12.76 4.05
N ASP A 66 5.02 11.50 3.62
CA ASP A 66 4.19 11.06 2.50
C ASP A 66 3.61 9.65 2.77
N PRO A 67 2.69 9.16 1.92
CA PRO A 67 2.01 7.88 2.15
C PRO A 67 2.95 6.66 2.28
N ASN A 68 4.15 6.70 1.69
CA ASN A 68 5.10 5.58 1.81
C ASN A 68 5.76 5.50 3.19
N GLY A 69 5.76 6.60 3.94
CA GLY A 69 6.30 6.65 5.31
C GLY A 69 5.30 6.20 6.38
N VAL A 70 4.05 5.89 5.99
CA VAL A 70 3.02 5.40 6.89
C VAL A 70 3.37 3.99 7.35
N ARG A 71 3.35 3.78 8.67
CA ARG A 71 3.59 2.46 9.24
C ARG A 71 2.27 1.74 9.39
N PHE A 72 2.05 0.71 8.59
CA PHE A 72 0.91 -0.17 8.79
C PHE A 72 1.23 -1.15 9.93
N PRO A 73 0.24 -1.53 10.75
CA PRO A 73 0.44 -2.61 11.71
C PRO A 73 0.87 -3.88 10.96
N ASP A 74 1.96 -4.51 11.42
CA ASP A 74 2.42 -5.80 10.91
C ASP A 74 1.49 -6.96 11.33
N GLU A 75 0.65 -6.71 12.34
CA GLU A 75 -0.29 -7.69 12.85
C GLU A 75 -1.38 -7.93 11.81
N VAL A 76 -1.41 -9.16 11.29
CA VAL A 76 -2.51 -9.67 10.47
C VAL A 76 -3.77 -9.55 11.32
N VAL A 77 -4.54 -8.51 11.08
CA VAL A 77 -5.83 -8.31 11.75
C VAL A 77 -6.69 -9.53 11.43
N PRO A 78 -7.31 -10.17 12.43
CA PRO A 78 -8.25 -11.26 12.16
C PRO A 78 -9.34 -10.77 11.22
N ALA A 79 -9.96 -11.72 10.51
CA ALA A 79 -11.13 -11.44 9.69
C ALA A 79 -12.10 -10.55 10.46
N ILE A 80 -12.45 -9.39 9.90
CA ILE A 80 -13.52 -8.56 10.48
C ILE A 80 -14.81 -9.34 10.29
N ASP A 81 -15.51 -9.63 11.39
CA ASP A 81 -16.77 -10.37 11.35
C ASP A 81 -17.76 -9.72 10.37
N GLY A 82 -18.35 -10.54 9.49
CA GLY A 82 -19.26 -10.08 8.44
C GLY A 82 -18.58 -9.60 7.15
N LEU A 83 -17.25 -9.43 7.13
CA LEU A 83 -16.50 -9.22 5.88
C LEU A 83 -15.92 -10.53 5.35
N PRO A 84 -16.15 -10.88 4.07
CA PRO A 84 -15.58 -12.08 3.49
C PRO A 84 -14.05 -11.94 3.40
N VAL A 85 -13.33 -12.83 4.08
CA VAL A 85 -11.88 -13.00 3.89
C VAL A 85 -11.65 -14.05 2.82
N TRP A 86 -10.83 -13.70 1.83
CA TRP A 86 -10.51 -14.59 0.72
C TRP A 86 -9.06 -15.07 0.79
N ASN A 87 -8.89 -16.37 0.98
CA ASN A 87 -7.58 -17.01 1.07
C ASN A 87 -6.98 -17.36 -0.31
N ASP A 88 -7.67 -17.01 -1.40
CA ASP A 88 -7.29 -17.32 -2.78
C ASP A 88 -6.50 -16.20 -3.49
N GLY A 89 -6.13 -15.17 -2.73
CA GLY A 89 -5.33 -14.04 -3.20
C GLY A 89 -3.96 -14.47 -3.73
N LYS A 90 -3.60 -13.99 -4.91
CA LYS A 90 -2.30 -14.24 -5.55
C LYS A 90 -1.50 -12.96 -5.50
N LYS A 91 -0.36 -13.01 -4.82
CA LYS A 91 0.56 -11.89 -4.62
C LYS A 91 1.66 -11.90 -5.69
N CYS A 92 1.95 -10.75 -6.27
CA CYS A 92 3.12 -10.54 -7.11
C CYS A 92 4.38 -10.57 -6.23
N MET A 93 5.38 -11.35 -6.64
CA MET A 93 6.62 -11.48 -5.88
C MET A 93 7.54 -10.27 -5.99
N GLU A 94 7.40 -9.43 -7.04
CA GLU A 94 8.28 -8.29 -7.28
C GLU A 94 7.81 -7.02 -6.55
N CYS A 95 6.50 -6.71 -6.59
CA CYS A 95 5.97 -5.48 -6.00
C CYS A 95 4.89 -5.69 -4.94
N GLY A 96 4.53 -6.95 -4.63
CA GLY A 96 3.55 -7.27 -3.60
C GLY A 96 2.08 -7.05 -3.97
N TYR A 97 1.77 -6.69 -5.22
CA TYR A 97 0.39 -6.49 -5.71
C TYR A 97 -0.47 -7.76 -5.62
N ILE A 98 -1.72 -7.68 -5.14
CA ILE A 98 -2.59 -8.85 -4.90
C ILE A 98 -3.85 -8.83 -5.80
N ARG A 99 -4.13 -9.97 -6.44
CA ARG A 99 -5.39 -10.24 -7.18
C ARG A 99 -5.87 -11.67 -6.95
N ARG A 100 -7.18 -11.90 -6.94
CA ARG A 100 -7.78 -13.24 -6.69
C ARG A 100 -7.64 -14.20 -7.87
N THR A 101 -7.71 -13.70 -9.11
CA THR A 101 -7.67 -14.55 -10.31
C THR A 101 -6.27 -14.66 -10.90
N ARG A 102 -5.91 -15.84 -11.41
CA ARG A 102 -4.62 -16.07 -12.11
C ARG A 102 -4.44 -15.16 -13.32
N ASN A 103 -5.50 -14.91 -14.10
CA ASN A 103 -5.41 -14.10 -15.31
C ASN A 103 -4.99 -12.65 -15.00
N HIS A 104 -5.59 -12.03 -13.98
CA HIS A 104 -5.24 -10.66 -13.58
C HIS A 104 -3.83 -10.55 -13.01
N ILE A 105 -3.35 -11.52 -12.21
CA ILE A 105 -1.97 -11.46 -11.71
C ILE A 105 -0.96 -11.67 -12.83
N GLN A 106 -1.26 -12.55 -13.81
CA GLN A 106 -0.43 -12.73 -15.01
C GLN A 106 -0.46 -11.51 -15.93
N GLN A 107 -1.58 -10.79 -16.01
CA GLN A 107 -1.66 -9.52 -16.74
C GLN A 107 -0.80 -8.46 -16.07
N HIS A 108 -0.91 -8.30 -14.75
CA HIS A 108 -0.08 -7.39 -13.98
C HIS A 108 1.42 -7.68 -14.17
N CYS A 109 1.85 -8.93 -14.00
CA CYS A 109 3.27 -9.26 -14.19
C CYS A 109 3.74 -9.02 -15.64
N ARG A 110 2.86 -9.19 -16.64
CA ARG A 110 3.17 -8.88 -18.04
C ARG A 110 3.32 -7.38 -18.28
N SER A 111 2.40 -6.57 -17.77
CA SER A 111 2.37 -5.13 -18.04
C SER A 111 3.43 -4.37 -17.25
N GLU A 112 3.59 -4.70 -15.96
CA GLU A 112 4.45 -3.92 -15.06
C GLU A 112 5.88 -4.47 -15.03
N HIS A 113 6.05 -5.79 -15.14
CA HIS A 113 7.35 -6.45 -14.94
C HIS A 113 7.86 -7.18 -16.19
N GLY A 114 7.16 -7.04 -17.32
CA GLY A 114 7.54 -7.68 -18.58
C GLY A 114 7.57 -9.22 -18.52
N TRP A 115 6.89 -9.83 -17.55
CA TRP A 115 6.92 -11.29 -17.35
C TRP A 115 6.36 -12.03 -18.56
N VAL A 116 7.16 -12.91 -19.16
CA VAL A 116 6.72 -13.80 -20.25
C VAL A 116 6.49 -15.20 -19.70
N ASN A 117 5.36 -15.82 -20.07
CA ASN A 117 5.06 -17.19 -19.66
C ASN A 117 6.11 -18.16 -20.26
N PRO A 118 6.90 -18.85 -19.42
CA PRO A 118 7.94 -19.76 -19.89
C PRO A 118 7.38 -21.01 -20.59
N ARG A 119 6.12 -21.35 -20.34
CA ARG A 119 5.41 -22.40 -21.09
C ARG A 119 4.73 -21.74 -22.29
N GLY A 120 5.36 -21.84 -23.47
CA GLY A 120 4.75 -21.43 -24.73
C GLY A 120 3.39 -22.10 -24.95
N ARG A 121 2.54 -21.51 -25.80
CA ARG A 121 1.26 -22.15 -26.22
C ARG A 121 1.59 -23.54 -26.77
N GLY A 122 1.04 -24.58 -26.13
CA GLY A 122 1.39 -25.96 -26.41
C GLY A 122 1.29 -26.30 -27.90
N ARG A 123 2.44 -26.50 -28.53
CA ARG A 123 2.57 -27.34 -29.73
C ARG A 123 3.30 -28.60 -29.30
N ARG A 124 2.72 -29.78 -29.58
CA ARG A 124 3.45 -31.05 -29.47
C ARG A 124 4.52 -31.06 -30.56
N GLY A 125 5.79 -31.09 -30.17
CA GLY A 125 6.95 -31.35 -31.01
C GLY A 125 7.82 -32.42 -30.35
N PRO A 126 8.54 -33.26 -31.11
CA PRO A 126 9.02 -34.55 -30.65
C PRO A 126 10.11 -34.41 -29.58
N ALA A 127 10.11 -35.37 -28.67
CA ALA A 127 11.02 -35.45 -27.53
C ALA A 127 12.48 -35.51 -27.96
N SER A 128 13.35 -34.77 -27.27
CA SER A 128 14.73 -35.19 -27.04
C SER A 128 15.08 -34.98 -25.57
N ALA A 129 15.63 -36.04 -24.97
CA ALA A 129 15.75 -36.26 -23.53
C ALA A 129 17.01 -35.62 -22.91
N GLU A 130 17.53 -34.53 -23.45
CA GLU A 130 18.90 -34.07 -23.17
C GLU A 130 18.98 -32.59 -22.77
N ALA A 131 18.22 -32.21 -21.74
CA ALA A 131 18.37 -30.89 -21.10
C ALA A 131 18.01 -30.87 -19.60
N ILE A 132 18.07 -32.01 -18.90
CA ILE A 132 17.48 -32.13 -17.55
C ILE A 132 18.38 -31.64 -16.39
N SER A 133 19.68 -31.37 -16.54
CA SER A 133 20.54 -31.24 -15.33
C SER A 133 21.14 -29.86 -14.99
N ARG A 134 20.81 -28.75 -15.68
CA ARG A 134 21.38 -27.43 -15.33
C ARG A 134 20.43 -26.26 -15.50
N ASN A 135 19.35 -26.18 -14.71
CA ASN A 135 18.69 -24.89 -14.41
C ASN A 135 17.61 -24.93 -13.30
N PHE A 136 17.81 -25.75 -12.28
CA PHE A 136 16.86 -25.87 -11.15
C PHE A 136 16.79 -24.66 -10.19
N LYS A 137 17.50 -23.55 -10.47
CA LYS A 137 17.63 -22.44 -9.50
C LYS A 137 16.81 -21.16 -9.77
N LYS A 138 15.94 -21.12 -10.79
CA LYS A 138 15.10 -19.91 -11.06
C LYS A 138 13.68 -20.22 -11.58
N ILE A 139 13.03 -21.29 -11.10
CA ILE A 139 11.66 -21.61 -11.52
C ILE A 139 10.77 -21.86 -10.30
N SER A 140 10.39 -20.77 -9.61
CA SER A 140 9.25 -20.79 -8.68
C SER A 140 8.73 -19.38 -8.42
N GLY A 141 8.31 -18.68 -9.47
CA GLY A 141 7.61 -17.39 -9.36
C GLY A 141 6.16 -17.48 -8.84
N PHE A 142 5.78 -18.58 -8.19
CA PHE A 142 4.45 -18.76 -7.62
C PHE A 142 4.58 -19.51 -6.30
N TYR A 143 4.28 -18.83 -5.19
CA TYR A 143 3.96 -19.50 -3.94
C TYR A 143 2.44 -19.64 -3.85
N PHE A 144 1.96 -20.89 -3.86
CA PHE A 144 0.60 -21.24 -3.47
C PHE A 144 0.70 -21.86 -2.08
N PRO A 145 0.25 -21.18 -1.00
CA PRO A 145 0.04 -21.88 0.25
C PRO A 145 -1.03 -22.96 0.02
N ARG A 146 -0.73 -24.19 0.44
CA ARG A 146 -1.70 -25.28 0.51
C ARG A 146 -2.70 -25.02 1.62
#